data_AF-A0A521Y826-F1
#
_entry.id   AF-A0A521Y826-F1
#
_cell.length_a   1.000
_cell.length_b   1.000
_cell.length_c   1.000
_cell.angle_alpha   90.00
_cell.angle_beta   90.00
_cell.angle_gamma   90.00
#
_symmetry.space_group_name_H-M   'P 1'
#
loop_
_entity.id
_entity.type
_entity.pdbx_description
1 polymer ?
#
loop_
_entity_poly.entity_id
_entity_poly.type
_entity_poly.pdbx_seq_one_letter_code
_entity_poly.pdbx_strand_id
1 'polypeptide(L)'
;MSLSDPICIGSLVLPNRIAIAPLGRARSEEPSREPLPRVVTYYTRRATNPDLVECFRAEGGYNPPDTATFCVRGEAGHIDHPFLDEQGAPSP
;
A
#
# COMPACT_ATOMS: atom_id res chain seq x y z
N MET A 1 16.95 -13.78 6.70
CA MET A 1 15.51 -13.51 6.69
C MET A 1 15.31 -12.01 6.76
N SER A 2 14.78 -11.42 5.69
CA SER A 2 14.41 -10.01 5.55
C SER A 2 12.89 -9.84 5.65
N LEU A 3 12.43 -8.60 5.81
CA LEU A 3 11.00 -8.24 5.80
C LEU A 3 10.37 -8.36 4.40
N SER A 4 11.18 -8.25 3.36
CA SER A 4 10.77 -8.36 1.96
C SER A 4 10.77 -9.80 1.44
N ASP A 5 11.12 -10.79 2.28
CA ASP A 5 11.08 -12.18 1.87
C ASP A 5 9.62 -12.64 1.75
N PRO A 6 9.20 -13.27 0.63
CA PRO A 6 7.84 -13.78 0.47
C PRO A 6 7.43 -14.73 1.61
N ILE A 7 6.12 -14.81 1.83
CA ILE A 7 5.52 -15.68 2.85
C ILE A 7 4.23 -16.31 2.31
N CYS A 8 4.08 -17.61 2.55
CA CYS A 8 2.83 -18.32 2.30
C CYS A 8 1.94 -18.27 3.54
N ILE A 9 0.70 -17.79 3.39
CA ILE A 9 -0.33 -17.76 4.44
C ILE A 9 -1.57 -18.46 3.88
N GLY A 10 -1.81 -19.69 4.33
CA GLY A 10 -2.88 -20.52 3.77
C GLY A 10 -2.67 -20.75 2.27
N SER A 11 -3.63 -20.29 1.45
CA SER A 11 -3.56 -20.36 -0.01
C SER A 11 -2.95 -19.13 -0.68
N LEU A 12 -2.52 -18.12 0.09
CA LEU A 12 -1.99 -16.87 -0.43
C LEU A 12 -0.46 -16.86 -0.36
N VAL A 13 0.19 -16.51 -1.45
CA VAL A 13 1.62 -16.18 -1.48
C VAL A 13 1.71 -14.67 -1.45
N LEU A 14 2.11 -14.11 -0.32
CA LEU A 14 2.31 -12.67 -0.16
C LEU A 14 3.76 -12.33 -0.44
N PRO A 15 4.03 -11.21 -1.14
CA PRO A 15 5.38 -10.89 -1.56
C PRO A 15 6.22 -10.26 -0.44
N ASN A 16 5.62 -9.86 0.69
CA ASN A 16 6.35 -9.35 1.85
C ASN A 16 5.63 -9.68 3.18
N ARG A 17 6.30 -9.41 4.30
CA ARG A 17 5.85 -9.72 5.67
C ARG A 17 5.43 -8.47 6.44
N ILE A 18 4.99 -7.43 5.74
CA ILE A 18 4.73 -6.12 6.34
C ILE A 18 3.24 -5.96 6.60
N ALA A 19 2.88 -5.65 7.85
CA ALA A 19 1.54 -5.25 8.23
C ALA A 19 1.56 -3.80 8.70
N ILE A 20 0.77 -2.93 8.08
CA ILE A 20 0.75 -1.48 8.37
C ILE A 20 -0.48 -1.11 9.19
N ALA A 21 -0.27 -0.39 10.29
CA ALA A 21 -1.34 0.10 11.15
C ALA A 21 -2.30 1.04 10.41
N PRO A 22 -3.63 0.88 10.56
CA PRO A 22 -4.60 1.77 9.91
C PRO A 22 -4.59 3.18 10.51
N LEU A 23 -5.07 4.15 9.74
CA LEU A 23 -5.40 5.48 10.26
C LEU A 23 -6.75 5.39 10.99
N GLY A 24 -6.70 5.45 12.32
CA GLY A 24 -7.90 5.47 13.16
C GLY A 24 -8.60 6.83 13.17
N ARG A 25 -9.81 6.86 13.75
CA ARG A 25 -10.69 8.03 13.83
C ARG A 25 -10.05 9.28 14.46
N ALA A 26 -9.08 9.10 15.36
CA ALA A 26 -8.35 10.19 16.02
C ALA A 26 -7.54 11.08 15.05
N ARG A 27 -7.43 10.70 13.77
CA ARG A 27 -6.79 11.51 12.71
C ARG A 27 -7.81 12.11 11.72
N SER A 28 -9.06 12.25 12.14
CA SER A 28 -10.12 12.94 11.38
C SER A 28 -10.17 14.41 11.80
N GLU A 29 -10.87 15.23 11.01
CA GLU A 29 -11.14 16.62 11.40
C GLU A 29 -11.98 16.68 12.68
N GLU A 30 -11.76 17.69 13.52
CA GLU A 30 -12.61 17.98 14.67
C GLU A 30 -13.31 19.33 14.45
N PRO A 31 -14.62 19.46 14.74
CA PRO A 31 -15.51 18.48 15.40
C PRO A 31 -16.29 17.59 14.41
N SER A 32 -16.13 17.77 13.09
CA SER A 32 -16.95 17.10 12.08
C SER A 32 -16.70 15.59 12.00
N ARG A 33 -15.50 15.15 12.40
CA ARG A 33 -15.02 13.77 12.34
C ARG A 33 -14.97 13.19 10.93
N GLU A 34 -14.86 14.07 9.95
CA GLU A 34 -14.69 13.70 8.55
C GLU A 34 -13.23 13.31 8.28
N PRO A 35 -12.99 12.28 7.44
CA PRO A 35 -11.64 11.95 7.02
C PRO A 35 -10.97 13.11 6.30
N LEU A 36 -9.77 13.45 6.76
CA LEU A 36 -8.91 14.42 6.07
C LEU A 36 -8.51 13.92 4.67
N PRO A 37 -8.20 14.82 3.72
CA PRO A 37 -7.66 14.43 2.41
C PRO A 37 -6.42 13.49 2.50
N ARG A 38 -5.58 13.66 3.54
CA ARG A 38 -4.42 12.77 3.78
C ARG A 38 -4.82 11.31 4.00
N VAL A 39 -6.03 11.06 4.52
CA VAL A 39 -6.54 9.72 4.77
C VAL A 39 -6.76 9.01 3.43
N VAL A 40 -7.36 9.72 2.46
CA VAL A 40 -7.50 9.24 1.08
C VAL A 40 -6.14 8.94 0.49
N THR A 41 -5.21 9.90 0.52
CA THR A 41 -3.84 9.71 0.00
C THR A 41 -3.16 8.48 0.60
N TYR A 42 -3.26 8.30 1.92
CA TYR A 42 -2.64 7.19 2.62
C TYR A 42 -3.24 5.84 2.20
N TYR A 43 -4.57 5.71 2.17
CA TYR A 43 -5.21 4.44 1.81
C TYR A 43 -5.05 4.11 0.33
N THR A 44 -5.05 5.10 -0.55
CA THR A 44 -4.71 4.91 -1.97
C THR A 44 -3.29 4.34 -2.12
N ARG A 45 -2.29 4.96 -1.48
CA ARG A 45 -0.91 4.48 -1.53
C ARG A 45 -0.75 3.09 -0.90
N ARG A 46 -1.45 2.82 0.20
CA ARG A 46 -1.45 1.51 0.86
C ARG A 46 -2.05 0.41 -0.01
N ALA A 47 -3.09 0.73 -0.78
CA ALA A 47 -3.71 -0.24 -1.69
C ALA A 47 -2.83 -0.55 -2.90
N THR A 48 -2.07 0.43 -3.39
CA THR A 48 -1.35 0.31 -4.66
C THR A 48 0.14 0.02 -4.51
N ASN A 49 0.75 0.15 -3.33
CA ASN A 49 2.19 -0.01 -3.14
C ASN A 49 2.46 -1.17 -2.16
N PRO A 50 2.85 -2.37 -2.64
CA PRO A 50 3.11 -3.50 -1.76
C PRO A 50 4.28 -3.22 -0.80
N ASP A 51 5.24 -2.41 -1.23
CA ASP A 51 6.44 -1.96 -0.54
C ASP A 51 6.37 -0.50 -0.10
N LEU A 52 5.18 -0.03 0.29
CA LEU A 52 4.93 1.35 0.70
C LEU A 52 5.96 1.92 1.71
N VAL A 53 6.53 1.08 2.57
CA VAL A 53 7.57 1.50 3.52
C VAL A 53 8.83 1.98 2.79
N GLU A 54 9.25 1.30 1.72
CA GLU A 54 10.38 1.72 0.90
C GLU A 54 10.04 2.96 0.07
N CYS A 55 8.82 3.05 -0.48
CA CYS A 55 8.35 4.28 -1.13
C CYS A 55 8.40 5.50 -0.18
N PHE A 56 8.10 5.31 1.11
CA PHE A 56 8.24 6.37 2.11
C PHE A 56 9.70 6.73 2.37
N ARG A 57 10.61 5.74 2.44
CA ARG A 57 12.06 6.00 2.60
C ARG A 57 12.65 6.72 1.40
N ALA A 58 12.18 6.40 0.21
CA ALA A 58 12.57 7.04 -1.04
C ALA A 58 11.85 8.38 -1.29
N GLU A 59 10.91 8.76 -0.42
CA GLU A 59 10.04 9.94 -0.57
C GLU A 59 9.32 10.00 -1.93
N GLY A 60 9.04 8.86 -2.56
CA GLY A 60 8.59 8.79 -3.94
C GLY A 60 8.32 7.38 -4.43
N GLY A 61 8.17 7.24 -5.76
CA GLY A 61 7.97 5.94 -6.40
C GLY A 61 6.63 5.28 -6.06
N TYR A 62 5.55 6.08 -6.05
CA TYR A 62 4.21 5.56 -5.79
C TYR A 62 3.54 5.09 -7.07
N ASN A 63 2.99 3.87 -7.02
CA ASN A 63 2.19 3.30 -8.10
C ASN A 63 0.93 4.14 -8.39
N PRO A 64 0.61 4.37 -9.68
CA PRO A 64 -0.61 5.06 -10.06
C PRO A 64 -1.84 4.25 -9.61
N PRO A 65 -2.85 4.88 -9.01
CA PRO A 65 -4.02 4.16 -8.54
C PRO A 65 -5.01 3.86 -9.67
N ASP A 66 -5.42 2.60 -9.77
CA ASP A 66 -6.62 2.22 -10.51
C ASP A 66 -7.83 2.15 -9.57
N THR A 67 -8.58 3.25 -9.50
CA THR A 67 -9.77 3.33 -8.64
C THR A 67 -10.90 2.41 -9.08
N ALA A 68 -10.88 1.91 -10.32
CA ALA A 68 -11.91 0.99 -10.82
C ALA A 68 -11.79 -0.39 -10.17
N THR A 69 -10.62 -0.76 -9.64
CA THR A 69 -10.35 -2.07 -9.04
C THR A 69 -10.51 -2.12 -7.52
N PHE A 70 -10.62 -0.97 -6.85
CA PHE A 70 -10.62 -0.91 -5.37
C PHE A 70 -11.75 -1.70 -4.71
N CYS A 71 -12.95 -1.66 -5.29
CA CYS A 71 -14.16 -2.27 -4.72
C CYS A 71 -14.73 -3.37 -5.63
N VAL A 72 -13.92 -3.97 -6.49
CA VAL A 72 -14.33 -5.08 -7.35
C VAL A 72 -13.70 -6.38 -6.89
N ARG A 73 -14.38 -7.49 -7.20
CA ARG A 73 -13.84 -8.83 -6.95
C ARG A 73 -12.81 -9.18 -8.01
N GLY A 74 -11.64 -9.64 -7.59
CA GLY A 74 -10.59 -10.14 -8.47
C GLY A 74 -9.23 -10.04 -7.80
N GLU A 75 -8.19 -10.54 -8.47
CA GLU A 75 -6.80 -10.36 -8.08
C GLU A 75 -6.21 -9.06 -8.64
N ALA A 76 -6.71 -8.64 -9.81
CA ALA A 76 -6.28 -7.45 -10.51
C ALA A 76 -6.53 -6.19 -9.68
N GLY A 77 -5.47 -5.41 -9.46
CA GLY A 77 -5.46 -4.23 -8.62
C GLY A 77 -5.41 -4.50 -7.11
N HIS A 78 -5.19 -5.76 -6.67
CA HIS A 78 -5.12 -6.12 -5.25
C HIS A 78 -3.75 -6.67 -4.85
N ILE A 79 -3.25 -7.68 -5.56
CA ILE A 79 -2.01 -8.40 -5.19
C ILE A 79 -0.92 -8.31 -6.26
N ASP A 80 -1.22 -7.69 -7.39
CA ASP A 80 -0.44 -7.65 -8.64
C ASP A 80 0.21 -6.29 -8.91
N HIS A 81 0.23 -5.39 -7.92
CA HIS A 81 0.94 -4.12 -8.03
C HIS A 81 2.46 -4.35 -8.04
N PRO A 82 3.21 -3.65 -8.91
CA PRO A 82 4.66 -3.80 -9.00
C PRO A 82 5.37 -3.20 -7.78
N PHE A 83 6.56 -3.73 -7.46
CA PHE A 83 7.46 -3.16 -6.47
C PHE A 83 8.21 -1.93 -7.02
N LEU A 84 8.81 -1.14 -6.14
CA LEU A 84 9.58 0.05 -6.49
C LEU A 84 10.80 -0.27 -7.37
N ASP A 85 11.50 -1.36 -7.10
CA ASP A 85 12.68 -1.81 -7.86
C ASP A 85 12.31 -2.31 -9.26
N GLU A 86 11.15 -2.94 -9.42
CA GLU A 86 10.60 -3.36 -10.71
C GLU A 86 10.20 -2.17 -11.62
N GLN A 87 10.03 -0.98 -11.04
CA GLN A 87 9.71 0.25 -11.77
C GLN A 87 10.96 1.00 -12.28
N GLY A 88 12.15 0.45 -12.07
CA GLY A 88 13.42 1.06 -12.50
C GLY A 88 13.98 2.10 -11.54
N ALA A 89 13.50 2.14 -10.29
CA ALA A 89 14.14 2.91 -9.23
C ALA A 89 15.37 2.16 -8.70
N PRO A 90 16.47 2.85 -8.35
CA PRO A 90 17.63 2.20 -7.77
C PRO A 90 17.25 1.55 -6.44
N SER A 91 17.47 0.24 -6.32
CA SER A 91 17.40 -0.48 -5.05
C SER A 91 18.33 0.21 -4.03
N PRO A 92 17.90 0.40 -2.77
CA PRO A 92 18.75 0.97 -1.73
C PRO A 92 19.95 0.08 -1.38
#